data_AF-A0A4P5VEP5-F1
#
_entry.id   AF-A0A4P5VEP5-F1
#
_cell.length_a   1.000
_cell.length_b   1.000
_cell.length_c   1.000
_cell.angle_alpha   90.00
_cell.angle_beta   90.00
_cell.angle_gamma   90.00
#
_symmetry.space_group_name_H-M   'P 1'
#
loop_
_entity.id
_entity.type
_entity.pdbx_description
1 polymer ?
#
loop_
_entity_poly.entity_id
_entity_poly.type
_entity_poly.pdbx_seq_one_letter_code
_entity_poly.pdbx_strand_id
1 'polypeptide(L)'
;MVDWSRPFWTREDMESLGDEKSLYLVPTYDDEASAMTLLEQHHGAIFEAELELWCLDRALWPSPRDFTMFRHWFQINLFPLVEDLGSEVLQTYLIEPGFSDDVRQALP
;
A
#
# COMPACT_ATOMS: atom_id res chain seq x y z
N MET A 1 0.79 3.89 31.73
CA MET A 1 1.56 2.64 31.88
C MET A 1 0.79 1.58 31.11
N VAL A 2 1.27 1.18 29.93
CA VAL A 2 0.57 0.23 29.06
C VAL A 2 0.62 -1.14 29.73
N ASP A 3 -0.55 -1.75 29.92
CA ASP A 3 -0.70 -3.08 30.51
C ASP A 3 -0.62 -4.11 29.39
N TRP A 4 0.56 -4.71 29.24
CA TRP A 4 0.91 -5.68 28.19
C TRP A 4 0.18 -7.02 28.33
N SER A 5 -0.65 -7.19 29.37
CA SER A 5 -1.42 -8.42 29.63
C SER A 5 -2.82 -8.42 29.00
N ARG A 6 -3.22 -7.31 28.35
CA ARG A 6 -4.55 -7.25 27.72
C ARG A 6 -4.59 -8.10 26.46
N PRO A 7 -5.57 -9.03 26.33
CA PRO A 7 -5.77 -9.74 25.08
C PRO A 7 -6.14 -8.72 24.00
N PHE A 8 -5.42 -8.79 22.88
CA PHE A 8 -5.43 -7.93 21.68
C PHE A 8 -6.77 -7.94 20.89
N TRP A 9 -7.86 -8.30 21.56
CA TRP A 9 -9.19 -8.47 20.99
C TRP A 9 -10.24 -7.68 21.77
N THR A 10 -9.88 -6.54 22.35
CA THR A 10 -10.94 -5.63 22.82
C THR A 10 -11.55 -4.91 21.61
N ARG A 11 -12.85 -4.60 21.67
CA ARG A 11 -13.55 -3.88 20.60
C ARG A 11 -12.90 -2.53 20.28
N GLU A 12 -12.31 -1.88 21.28
CA GLU A 12 -11.56 -0.61 21.12
C GLU A 12 -10.26 -0.82 20.33
N ASP A 13 -9.54 -1.94 20.50
CA ASP A 13 -8.35 -2.25 19.70
C ASP A 13 -8.73 -2.49 18.22
N MET A 14 -9.89 -3.12 17.98
CA MET A 14 -10.41 -3.33 16.62
C MET A 14 -10.83 -2.04 15.92
N GLU A 15 -11.28 -1.02 16.67
CA GLU A 15 -11.63 0.29 16.11
C GLU A 15 -10.40 1.04 15.58
N SER A 16 -9.20 0.73 16.10
CA SER A 16 -7.92 1.29 15.62
C SER A 16 -7.29 0.51 14.45
N LEU A 17 -7.74 -0.71 14.14
CA LEU A 17 -7.17 -1.51 13.05
C LEU A 17 -7.37 -0.86 11.67
N GLY A 18 -8.41 -0.03 11.52
CA GLY A 18 -8.65 0.74 10.29
C GLY A 18 -7.74 1.96 10.10
N ASP A 19 -6.94 2.33 11.11
CA ASP A 19 -6.02 3.47 11.04
C ASP A 19 -4.63 3.10 10.51
N GLU A 20 -4.34 1.81 10.33
CA GLU A 20 -3.10 1.38 9.69
C GLU A 20 -3.12 1.78 8.21
N LYS A 21 -2.20 2.68 7.84
CA LYS A 21 -2.07 3.19 6.48
C LYS A 21 -0.80 2.66 5.85
N SER A 22 -0.94 2.04 4.70
CA SER A 22 0.18 1.74 3.82
C SER A 22 0.55 2.96 2.99
N LEU A 23 1.86 3.22 2.86
CA LEU A 23 2.39 4.29 2.04
C LEU A 23 3.12 3.70 0.84
N TYR A 24 2.71 4.12 -0.36
CA TYR A 24 3.33 3.73 -1.61
C TYR A 24 3.97 4.94 -2.27
N LEU A 25 5.27 4.87 -2.55
CA LEU A 25 5.98 5.89 -3.31
C LEU A 25 5.74 5.66 -4.79
N VAL A 26 5.32 6.72 -5.48
CA VAL A 26 5.09 6.74 -6.92
C VAL A 26 6.05 7.73 -7.59
N PRO A 27 6.26 7.62 -8.91
CA PRO A 27 7.01 8.64 -9.65
C PRO A 27 6.43 10.04 -9.43
N THR A 28 7.27 11.05 -9.64
CA THR A 28 6.85 12.46 -9.57
C THR A 28 5.71 12.73 -10.54
N TYR A 29 4.73 13.51 -10.10
CA TYR A 29 3.58 13.92 -10.88
C TYR A 29 3.38 15.43 -10.76
N ASP A 30 2.83 16.05 -11.80
CA ASP A 30 2.64 17.50 -11.87
C ASP A 30 1.28 17.93 -11.30
N ASP A 31 0.27 17.06 -11.39
CA ASP A 31 -1.11 17.34 -10.95
C ASP A 31 -1.83 16.09 -10.44
N GLU A 32 -2.99 16.29 -9.82
CA GLU A 32 -3.80 15.22 -9.22
C GLU A 32 -4.35 14.22 -10.27
N ALA A 33 -4.61 14.66 -11.51
CA ALA A 33 -5.08 13.78 -12.57
C ALA A 33 -3.97 12.82 -13.03
N SER A 34 -2.73 13.31 -13.07
CA SER A 34 -1.53 12.53 -13.35
C SER A 34 -1.29 11.51 -12.23
N ALA A 35 -1.45 11.91 -10.96
CA ALA A 35 -1.39 11.01 -9.81
C ALA A 35 -2.49 9.93 -9.87
N MET A 36 -3.72 10.29 -10.25
CA MET A 36 -4.81 9.34 -10.42
C MET A 36 -4.53 8.33 -11.54
N THR A 37 -3.93 8.78 -12.64
CA THR A 37 -3.52 7.91 -13.75
C THR A 37 -2.47 6.89 -13.31
N LEU A 38 -1.48 7.31 -12.52
CA LEU A 38 -0.49 6.40 -11.93
C LEU A 38 -1.17 5.39 -10.99
N LEU A 39 -2.11 5.84 -10.17
CA LEU A 39 -2.88 4.95 -9.30
C LEU A 39 -3.70 3.93 -10.10
N GLU A 40 -4.36 4.34 -11.18
CA GLU A 40 -5.08 3.43 -12.09
C GLU A 40 -4.15 2.41 -12.75
N GLN A 41 -2.89 2.76 -13.01
CA GLN A 41 -1.90 1.81 -13.55
C GLN A 41 -1.42 0.82 -12.49
N HIS A 42 -1.27 1.26 -11.24
CA HIS A 42 -0.67 0.47 -10.17
C HIS A 42 -1.68 -0.19 -9.21
N HIS A 43 -2.98 0.11 -9.31
CA HIS A 43 -4.00 -0.37 -8.36
C HIS A 43 -4.00 -1.90 -8.20
N GLY A 44 -3.80 -2.65 -9.29
CA GLY A 44 -3.77 -4.11 -9.24
C GLY A 44 -2.65 -4.63 -8.33
N ALA A 45 -1.44 -4.11 -8.49
CA ALA A 45 -0.30 -4.49 -7.68
C ALA A 45 -0.49 -4.11 -6.20
N ILE A 46 -1.02 -2.91 -5.94
CA ILE A 46 -1.32 -2.45 -4.57
C ILE A 46 -2.40 -3.34 -3.94
N PHE A 47 -3.48 -3.64 -4.66
CA PHE A 47 -4.56 -4.48 -4.15
C PHE A 47 -4.05 -5.88 -3.78
N GLU A 48 -3.22 -6.49 -4.64
CA GLU A 48 -2.67 -7.82 -4.36
C GLU A 48 -1.69 -7.80 -3.18
N ALA A 49 -0.84 -6.77 -3.07
CA ALA A 49 0.06 -6.62 -1.92
C ALA A 49 -0.70 -6.50 -0.59
N GLU A 50 -1.74 -5.67 -0.54
CA GLU A 50 -2.60 -5.52 0.65
C GLU A 50 -3.34 -6.82 0.98
N LEU A 51 -3.91 -7.50 -0.03
CA LEU A 51 -4.61 -8.77 0.18
C LEU A 51 -3.67 -9.88 0.66
N GLU A 52 -2.42 -9.90 0.20
CA GLU A 52 -1.44 -10.92 0.60
C GLU A 52 -1.02 -10.77 2.07
N LEU A 53 -0.99 -9.55 2.60
CA LEU A 53 -0.79 -9.29 4.03
C LEU A 53 -1.94 -9.84 4.89
N TRP A 54 -3.16 -9.88 4.34
CA TRP A 54 -4.37 -10.29 5.07
C TRP A 54 -4.73 -11.76 4.86
N CYS A 55 -4.52 -12.28 3.66
CA CYS A 55 -4.94 -13.61 3.24
C CYS A 55 -4.00 -14.16 2.15
N LEU A 56 -3.20 -15.16 2.52
CA LEU A 56 -2.30 -15.86 1.58
C LEU A 56 -3.07 -16.78 0.61
N ASP A 57 -4.31 -17.15 0.91
CA ASP A 57 -5.13 -17.98 0.03
C ASP A 57 -5.81 -17.13 -1.05
N ARG A 58 -5.17 -17.11 -2.23
CA ARG A 58 -5.64 -16.36 -3.40
C ARG A 58 -7.02 -16.79 -3.92
N ALA A 59 -7.51 -17.98 -3.55
CA ALA A 59 -8.85 -18.42 -3.93
C ALA A 59 -9.95 -17.67 -3.18
N LEU A 60 -9.62 -17.06 -2.04
CA LEU A 60 -10.55 -16.26 -1.22
C LEU A 60 -10.55 -14.78 -1.61
N TRP A 61 -9.69 -14.36 -2.54
CA TRP A 61 -9.58 -12.97 -2.95
C TRP A 61 -10.82 -12.52 -3.75
N PRO A 62 -11.21 -11.24 -3.62
CA PRO A 62 -12.29 -10.67 -4.43
C PRO A 62 -11.95 -10.75 -5.94
N SER A 63 -12.97 -10.97 -6.76
CA SER A 63 -12.86 -10.96 -8.22
C SER A 63 -14.14 -10.39 -8.85
N PRO A 64 -14.06 -9.41 -9.78
CA PRO A 64 -12.84 -8.84 -10.35
C PRO A 64 -12.14 -7.85 -9.41
N ARG A 65 -10.81 -7.74 -9.52
CA ARG A 65 -9.97 -6.73 -8.82
C ARG A 65 -9.76 -5.51 -9.70
N ASP A 66 -10.85 -4.95 -10.21
CA ASP A 66 -10.78 -3.73 -11.01
C ASP A 66 -10.62 -2.49 -10.12
N PHE A 67 -10.36 -1.34 -10.76
CA PHE A 67 -10.18 -0.07 -10.06
C PHE A 67 -11.44 0.36 -9.29
N THR A 68 -12.63 -0.04 -9.73
CA THR A 68 -13.88 0.27 -9.02
C THR A 68 -13.90 -0.45 -7.68
N MET A 69 -13.61 -1.76 -7.67
CA MET A 69 -13.50 -2.55 -6.45
C MET A 69 -12.40 -2.00 -5.54
N PHE A 70 -11.25 -1.63 -6.10
CA PHE A 70 -10.15 -1.03 -5.35
C PHE A 70 -10.59 0.23 -4.58
N ARG A 71 -11.31 1.15 -5.23
CA ARG A 71 -11.84 2.38 -4.60
C ARG A 71 -12.93 2.13 -3.56
N HIS A 72 -13.61 0.97 -3.61
CA HIS A 72 -14.56 0.57 -2.57
C HIS A 72 -13.88 -0.03 -1.35
N TRP A 73 -12.71 -0.65 -1.51
CA TRP A 73 -11.99 -1.33 -0.44
C TRP A 73 -11.04 -0.40 0.30
N PHE A 74 -10.41 0.56 -0.38
CA PHE A 74 -9.38 1.40 0.20
C PHE A 74 -9.75 2.88 0.21
N GLN A 75 -9.37 3.57 1.30
CA GLN A 75 -9.34 5.02 1.35
C GLN A 75 -7.99 5.51 0.80
N ILE A 76 -8.02 6.14 -0.37
CA ILE A 76 -6.83 6.65 -1.05
C ILE A 76 -6.54 8.09 -0.57
N ASN A 77 -5.29 8.35 -0.19
CA ASN A 77 -4.79 9.70 0.09
C ASN A 77 -3.54 9.95 -0.74
N LEU A 78 -3.52 11.05 -1.51
CA LEU A 78 -2.37 11.46 -2.31
C LEU A 78 -1.58 12.52 -1.55
N PHE A 79 -0.27 12.32 -1.41
CA PHE A 79 0.62 13.24 -0.74
C PHE A 79 1.58 13.88 -1.76
N PRO A 80 1.50 15.21 -1.98
CA PRO A 80 2.30 15.89 -3.01
C PRO A 80 3.79 15.95 -2.70
N LEU A 81 4.18 15.72 -1.45
CA LEU A 81 5.56 15.72 -1.01
C LEU A 81 5.75 14.66 0.08
N VAL A 82 6.74 13.80 -0.11
CA VAL A 82 7.23 12.87 0.90
C VAL A 82 8.75 13.06 0.96
N GLU A 83 9.27 13.40 2.14
CA GLU A 83 10.70 13.56 2.37
C GLU A 83 11.23 12.41 3.22
N ASP A 84 12.24 11.71 2.72
CA ASP A 84 12.99 10.73 3.49
C ASP A 84 14.08 11.45 4.30
N LEU A 85 13.97 11.38 5.63
CA LEU A 85 14.93 11.94 6.56
C LEU A 85 15.98 10.90 7.00
N GLY A 86 15.85 9.65 6.54
CA GLY A 86 16.78 8.58 6.80
C GLY A 86 18.09 8.75 6.03
N SER A 87 19.19 8.24 6.60
CA SER A 87 20.47 8.13 5.90
C SER A 87 20.61 6.82 5.12
N GLU A 88 19.72 5.86 5.37
CA GLU A 88 19.73 4.54 4.76
C GLU A 88 18.79 4.48 3.56
N VAL A 89 19.10 3.61 2.59
CA VAL A 89 18.25 3.43 1.41
C VAL A 89 16.95 2.73 1.81
N LEU A 90 15.81 3.22 1.30
CA LEU A 90 14.51 2.59 1.48
C LEU A 90 14.56 1.11 1.01
N GLN A 91 14.21 0.22 1.92
CA GLN A 91 14.15 -1.21 1.65
C GLN A 91 12.73 -1.60 1.26
N THR A 92 12.59 -2.40 0.20
CA THR A 92 11.31 -3.00 -0.14
C THR A 92 11.23 -4.40 0.47
N TYR A 93 10.14 -4.66 1.20
CA TYR A 93 9.94 -5.94 1.90
C TYR A 93 9.38 -7.05 1.01
N LEU A 94 8.75 -6.72 -0.13
CA LEU A 94 8.11 -7.70 -1.01
C LEU A 94 8.26 -7.28 -2.48
N ILE A 95 9.41 -7.60 -3.06
CA ILE A 95 9.56 -7.64 -4.50
C ILE A 95 10.01 -9.06 -4.83
N GLU A 96 9.15 -9.82 -5.52
CA GLU A 96 9.61 -10.97 -6.29
C GLU A 96 10.81 -10.52 -7.14
N PRO A 97 11.90 -11.28 -7.22
CA PRO A 97 13.08 -10.87 -7.97
C PRO A 97 12.71 -10.50 -9.41
N GLY A 98 12.70 -9.19 -9.73
CA GLY A 98 12.26 -8.64 -11.02
C GLY A 98 11.77 -7.19 -10.97
N PHE A 99 10.89 -6.82 -10.02
CA PHE A 99 10.32 -5.45 -9.98
C PHE A 99 11.37 -4.39 -9.61
N SER A 100 12.41 -4.77 -8.86
CA SER A 100 13.50 -3.87 -8.50
C SER A 100 14.34 -3.46 -9.71
N ASP A 101 14.44 -4.30 -10.75
CA ASP A 101 15.25 -4.00 -11.92
C ASP A 101 14.53 -3.04 -12.86
N ASP A 102 13.22 -3.16 -13.01
CA ASP A 102 12.40 -2.22 -13.80
C ASP A 102 12.36 -0.82 -13.18
N VAL A 103 12.25 -0.73 -11.85
CA VAL A 103 12.29 0.57 -11.13
C VAL A 103 13.69 1.19 -11.19
N ARG A 104 14.77 0.39 -11.14
CA ARG A 104 16.15 0.89 -11.27
C ARG A 104 16.49 1.32 -12.70
N GLN A 105 15.94 0.67 -13.73
CA GLN A 105 16.15 1.07 -15.12
C GLN A 105 15.33 2.29 -15.53
N ALA A 106 14.25 2.61 -14.81
CA ALA A 106 13.41 3.77 -15.08
C ALA A 106 13.93 5.09 -14.46
N LEU A 107 14.99 5.03 -13.64
CA LEU A 107 15.64 6.22 -13.07
C LEU A 107 16.90 6.57 -13.90
N PRO A 108 17.10 7.85 -14.28
CA PRO A 108 18.28 8.29 -15.03
C PRO A 108 19.59 8.23 -14.23
#